data_AF-A0A1X6ZDI5-F1
#
_entry.id   AF-A0A1X6ZDI5-F1
#
_cell.length_a   1.000
_cell.length_b   1.000
_cell.length_c   1.000
_cell.angle_alpha   90.00
_cell.angle_beta   90.00
_cell.angle_gamma   90.00
#
_symmetry.space_group_name_H-M   'P 1'
#
loop_
_entity.id
_entity.type
_entity.pdbx_description
1 polymer ?
#
loop_
_entity_poly.entity_id
_entity_poly.type
_entity_poly.pdbx_seq_one_letter_code
_entity_poly.pdbx_strand_id
1 'polypeptide(L)' 'MTDTPTTDADLDPAHDLPADPRDPMSDVQAAELRRLADATGTEMSLELTQREAARRIAHLRELAG' A
#
# COMPACT_ATOMS: atom_id res chain seq x y z
N MET A 1 36.09 17.06 31.24
CA MET A 1 35.17 17.84 30.40
C MET A 1 35.44 17.42 28.97
N THR A 2 34.73 16.40 28.48
CA THR A 2 34.78 15.97 27.08
C THR A 2 33.38 15.52 26.72
N ASP A 3 32.76 16.34 25.87
CA ASP A 3 31.41 16.27 25.36
C ASP A 3 31.06 14.92 24.74
N THR A 4 29.86 14.45 25.07
CA THR A 4 29.14 13.42 24.35
C THR A 4 28.54 14.06 23.10
N PRO A 5 28.85 13.63 21.86
CA PRO A 5 28.08 14.07 20.72
C PRO A 5 26.68 13.48 20.83
N THR A 6 25.73 14.37 21.10
CA THR A 6 24.28 14.21 21.04
C THR A 6 23.88 13.39 19.83
N THR A 7 23.07 12.37 20.07
CA THR A 7 22.30 11.59 19.11
C THR A 7 21.56 12.53 18.16
N ASP A 8 22.12 12.73 16.98
CA ASP A 8 21.39 13.19 15.80
C ASP A 8 20.49 12.00 15.41
N ALA A 9 19.29 11.99 15.99
CA ALA A 9 18.23 11.11 15.58
C ALA A 9 17.87 11.55 14.16
N ASP A 10 18.41 10.81 13.21
CA ASP A 10 18.11 10.79 11.77
C ASP A 10 16.59 10.63 11.60
N LEU A 11 15.86 11.74 11.72
CA LEU A 11 14.45 11.83 11.38
C LEU A 11 14.40 11.88 9.85
N ASP A 12 14.50 10.72 9.21
CA ASP A 12 14.28 10.58 7.77
C ASP A 12 12.83 11.04 7.47
N PRO A 13 12.62 12.25 6.92
CA PRO A 13 11.29 12.77 6.67
C PRO A 13 10.58 11.99 5.54
N ALA A 14 11.30 11.13 4.80
CA ALA A 14 10.70 10.28 3.78
C ALA A 14 9.93 9.10 4.39
N HIS A 15 10.19 8.72 5.65
CA HIS A 15 9.47 7.64 6.33
C HIS A 15 8.05 8.02 6.79
N ASP A 16 7.72 9.32 6.82
CA ASP A 16 6.43 9.83 7.29
C ASP A 16 5.58 10.44 6.16
N LEU A 17 6.02 10.29 4.91
CA LEU A 17 5.22 10.70 3.76
C LEU A 17 4.14 9.64 3.47
N PRO A 18 2.88 10.05 3.28
CA PRO A 18 1.85 9.13 2.85
C PRO A 18 2.24 8.55 1.48
N ALA A 19 1.95 7.27 1.26
CA ALA A 19 2.27 6.59 0.02
C ALA A 19 1.70 7.35 -1.20
N ASP A 20 2.50 7.52 -2.27
CA ASP A 20 2.04 8.23 -3.46
C ASP A 20 0.99 7.34 -4.15
N PRO A 21 -0.20 7.87 -4.49
CA PRO A 21 -1.22 7.11 -5.21
C PRO A 21 -0.77 6.56 -6.58
N ARG A 22 0.34 7.05 -7.13
CA ARG A 22 0.98 6.56 -8.36
C ARG A 22 2.00 5.46 -8.12
N ASP A 23 2.38 5.22 -6.86
CA ASP A 23 3.26 4.13 -6.50
C ASP A 23 2.62 2.79 -6.87
N PRO A 24 3.43 1.74 -7.10
CA PRO A 24 2.93 0.40 -7.28
C PRO A 24 2.05 -0.03 -6.09
N MET A 25 1.07 -0.89 -6.37
CA MET A 25 0.18 -1.47 -5.36
C MET A 25 0.97 -2.01 -4.16
N SER A 26 0.51 -1.67 -2.96
CA SER A 26 1.12 -2.18 -1.72
C SER A 26 0.80 -3.67 -1.52
N ASP A 27 1.64 -4.37 -0.75
CA ASP A 27 1.43 -5.79 -0.43
C ASP A 27 0.08 -6.06 0.25
N VAL A 28 -0.36 -5.14 1.12
CA VAL A 28 -1.67 -5.21 1.78
C VAL A 28 -2.81 -5.17 0.76
N GLN A 29 -2.71 -4.27 -0.22
CA GLN A 29 -3.68 -4.17 -1.29
C GLN A 29 -3.62 -5.39 -2.22
N ALA A 30 -2.44 -5.92 -2.52
CA ALA A 30 -2.28 -7.11 -3.35
C ALA A 30 -2.94 -8.34 -2.71
N ALA A 31 -2.74 -8.53 -1.40
CA ALA A 31 -3.35 -9.62 -0.65
C ALA A 31 -4.88 -9.53 -0.62
N GLU A 32 -5.42 -8.33 -0.37
CA GLU A 32 -6.86 -8.10 -0.36
C GLU A 32 -7.47 -8.26 -1.76
N LEU A 33 -6.83 -7.70 -2.78
CA LEU A 33 -7.27 -7.82 -4.16
C LEU A 33 -7.32 -9.29 -4.59
N ARG A 34 -6.30 -10.08 -4.24
CA ARG A 34 -6.26 -11.51 -4.53
C ARG A 34 -7.41 -12.26 -3.87
N ARG A 35 -7.64 -12.03 -2.57
CA ARG A 35 -8.74 -12.64 -1.82
C ARG A 35 -10.10 -12.36 -2.46
N LEU A 36 -10.34 -11.11 -2.85
CA LEU A 36 -11.61 -10.70 -3.46
C LEU A 36 -11.75 -11.24 -4.88
N ALA A 37 -10.68 -11.21 -5.67
CA ALA A 37 -10.63 -11.78 -7.02
C ALA A 37 -10.95 -13.28 -7.00
N ASP A 38 -10.38 -14.03 -6.06
CA ASP A 38 -10.67 -15.45 -5.86
C ASP A 38 -12.14 -15.67 -5.44
N ALA A 39 -12.69 -14.82 -4.57
CA ALA A 39 -14.08 -14.92 -4.12
C ALA A 39 -15.11 -14.60 -5.21
N THR A 40 -14.81 -13.65 -6.10
CA THR A 40 -15.70 -13.24 -7.20
C THR A 40 -15.39 -13.95 -8.52
N GLY A 41 -14.40 -14.84 -8.56
CA GLY A 41 -13.94 -15.54 -9.78
C GLY A 41 -13.41 -14.58 -10.86
N THR A 42 -12.85 -13.44 -10.46
CA THR A 42 -12.41 -12.37 -11.35
C THR A 42 -10.89 -12.36 -11.49
N GLU A 43 -10.38 -11.89 -12.63
CA GLU A 43 -8.93 -11.79 -12.84
C GLU A 43 -8.27 -10.71 -11.96
N MET A 44 -7.11 -11.05 -11.43
CA MET A 44 -6.22 -10.16 -10.67
C MET A 44 -5.18 -9.54 -11.60
N SER A 45 -4.96 -8.23 -11.47
CA SER A 45 -3.87 -7.53 -12.15
C SER A 45 -2.85 -7.04 -11.11
N LEU A 46 -1.58 -7.39 -11.30
CA LEU A 46 -0.46 -7.00 -10.43
C LEU A 46 0.15 -5.64 -10.82
N GLU A 47 -0.07 -5.19 -12.05
CA GLU A 47 0.45 -3.94 -12.60
C GLU A 47 -0.34 -2.69 -12.14
N LEU A 48 -1.21 -2.83 -11.12
CA LEU A 48 -2.01 -1.72 -10.63
C LEU A 48 -1.18 -0.82 -9.72
N THR A 49 -1.41 0.49 -9.85
CA THR A 49 -0.97 1.46 -8.83
C THR A 49 -1.79 1.33 -7.55
N GLN A 50 -1.33 1.88 -6.44
CA GLN A 50 -2.09 1.87 -5.18
C GLN A 50 -3.49 2.47 -5.35
N ARG A 51 -3.64 3.54 -6.13
CA ARG A 51 -4.94 4.16 -6.38
C ARG A 51 -5.86 3.26 -7.21
N GLU A 52 -5.33 2.61 -8.23
CA GLU A 52 -6.11 1.70 -9.08
C GLU A 52 -6.50 0.44 -8.31
N ALA A 53 -5.58 -0.12 -7.53
CA ALA A 53 -5.83 -1.23 -6.63
C ALA A 53 -6.93 -0.89 -5.62
N ALA A 54 -6.88 0.28 -4.98
CA ALA A 54 -7.92 0.72 -4.05
C ALA A 54 -9.30 0.79 -4.70
N ARG A 55 -9.40 1.35 -5.92
CA ARG A 55 -10.67 1.38 -6.68
C ARG A 55 -11.15 -0.03 -7.01
N ARG A 56 -10.24 -0.90 -7.44
CA ARG A 56 -10.57 -2.27 -7.83
C ARG A 56 -11.06 -3.08 -6.63
N ILE A 57 -10.40 -2.96 -5.49
CA ILE A 57 -10.79 -3.59 -4.22
C ILE A 57 -12.19 -3.11 -3.82
N ALA A 58 -12.47 -1.80 -3.85
CA ALA A 58 -13.79 -1.27 -3.50
C ALA A 58 -14.89 -1.89 -4.38
N HIS A 59 -14.68 -1.95 -5.69
CA HIS A 59 -15.64 -2.56 -6.61
C HIS A 59 -15.82 -4.06 -6.37
N LEU A 60 -14.74 -4.82 -6.12
CA LEU A 60 -14.87 -6.24 -5.84
C LEU A 60 -15.54 -6.53 -4.49
N ARG A 61 -15.36 -5.65 -3.49
CA ARG A 61 -16.08 -5.74 -2.21
C ARG A 61 -17.58 -5.56 -2.39
N GLU A 62 -18.01 -4.67 -3.29
CA GLU A 62 -19.43 -4.51 -3.63
C GLU A 62 -19.99 -5.76 -4.31
N LEU A 63 -19.20 -6.44 -5.14
CA LEU A 63 -19.62 -7.68 -5.83
C LEU A 63 -19.62 -8.91 -4.93
N ALA A 64 -18.72 -8.98 -3.95
CA ALA A 64 -18.63 -10.08 -2.99
C ALA A 64 -19.64 -9.96 -1.83
N GLY A 65 -20.43 -8.88 -1.80
CA GLY A 65 -21.43 -8.56 -0.76
C GLY A 65 -22.62 -9.50 -0.70
#